data_AF-A0A914F4P0-F1
#
_entry.id   AF-A0A914F4P0-F1
#
_cell.length_a   1.000
_cell.length_b   1.000
_cell.length_c   1.000
_cell.angle_alpha   90.00
_cell.angle_beta   90.00
_cell.angle_gamma   90.00
#
_symmetry.space_group_name_H-M   'P 1'
#
loop_
_entity.id
_entity.type
_entity.pdbx_description
1 polymer ?
#
loop_
_entity_poly.entity_id
_entity_poly.type
_entity_poly.pdbx_seq_one_letter_code
_entity_poly.pdbx_strand_id
1 'polypeptide(L)' 'MNSRLALRRQLAKFQGQTPTGFVHDGWATSRLPFNVRNKWAFAIKATLFLAIGFWAPFIVVEYQLRKANQ' A
#
# COMPACT_ATOMS: atom_id res chain seq x y z
N MET A 1 17.04 -31.59 41.63
CA MET A 1 15.97 -31.66 40.61
C MET A 1 15.05 -30.46 40.80
N ASN A 2 14.58 -29.85 39.70
CA ASN A 2 13.43 -28.93 39.59
C ASN A 2 13.74 -27.47 39.17
N SER A 3 14.17 -27.36 37.91
CA SER A 3 13.44 -26.67 36.83
C SER A 3 13.09 -25.19 37.01
N ARG A 4 14.10 -24.34 36.83
CA ARG A 4 13.93 -22.92 36.45
C ARG A 4 13.48 -22.82 34.99
N LEU A 5 12.19 -22.92 34.72
CA LEU A 5 11.64 -22.55 33.42
C LEU A 5 10.36 -21.74 33.62
N ALA A 6 10.55 -20.52 34.12
CA ALA A 6 9.55 -19.47 33.96
C ALA A 6 9.46 -19.17 32.46
N LEU A 7 8.43 -19.74 31.81
CA LEU A 7 8.07 -19.49 30.43
C LEU A 7 7.73 -18.00 30.27
N ARG A 8 8.75 -17.18 29.99
CA ARG A 8 8.58 -15.79 29.58
C ARG A 8 7.81 -15.79 28.27
N ARG A 9 6.49 -15.61 28.33
CA ARG A 9 5.72 -15.06 27.22
C ARG A 9 6.40 -13.74 26.85
N GLN A 10 7.12 -13.71 25.74
CA GLN A 10 7.53 -12.45 25.12
C GLN A 10 6.24 -11.78 24.65
N LEU A 11 5.61 -10.98 25.52
CA LEU A 11 4.75 -9.92 25.04
C LEU A 11 5.58 -9.12 24.03
N ALA A 12 5.09 -8.97 22.80
CA ALA A 12 5.65 -8.03 21.86
C ALA A 12 5.75 -6.69 22.59
N LYS A 13 6.97 -6.31 22.97
CA LYS A 13 7.20 -5.05 23.67
C LYS A 13 6.75 -3.98 22.69
N PHE A 14 5.72 -3.21 23.06
CA PHE A 14 5.41 -1.95 22.41
C PHE A 14 6.65 -1.07 22.61
N GLN A 15 7.59 -1.10 21.67
CA GLN A 15 8.74 -0.22 21.70
C GLN A 15 8.19 1.16 21.37
N GLY A 16 8.17 2.05 22.36
CA GLY A 16 7.82 3.45 22.14
C GLY A 16 8.69 3.99 21.00
N GLN A 17 8.03 4.59 20.01
CA GLN A 17 8.67 5.18 18.85
C GLN A 17 9.74 6.18 19.30
N THR A 18 11.00 5.94 18.94
CA THR A 18 12.09 6.89 19.23
C THR A 18 12.12 7.99 18.16
N PRO A 19 12.59 9.22 18.47
CA PRO A 19 12.60 10.34 17.52
C PRO A 19 13.39 10.04 16.23
N THR A 20 14.29 9.07 16.28
CA THR A 20 15.18 8.65 15.18
C THR A 20 14.97 7.18 14.77
N GLY A 21 13.94 6.51 15.29
CA GLY A 21 13.66 5.10 15.03
C GLY A 21 12.66 4.89 13.90
N PHE A 22 12.66 3.68 13.32
CA PHE A 22 11.59 3.29 12.41
C PHE A 22 10.24 3.33 13.15
N VAL A 23 9.28 4.07 12.60
CA VAL A 23 7.91 4.13 13.10
C VAL A 23 7.31 2.74 12.99
N HIS A 24 7.18 2.00 14.10
CA HIS A 24 6.40 0.76 14.11
C HIS A 24 4.91 1.11 14.13
N ASP A 25 4.42 1.71 13.05
CA ASP A 25 2.99 1.79 12.81
C ASP A 25 2.50 0.35 12.69
N GLY A 26 1.76 -0.12 13.69
CA GLY A 26 1.13 -1.46 13.73
C GLY A 26 0.06 -1.67 12.65
N TRP A 27 0.16 -0.97 11.53
CA TRP A 27 -0.80 -0.91 10.44
C TRP A 27 -0.04 -1.05 9.12
N ALA A 28 -0.21 -2.19 8.44
CA ALA A 28 0.38 -2.49 7.14
C ALA A 28 0.08 -1.43 6.05
N THR A 29 -0.82 -0.49 6.34
CA THR A 29 -1.37 0.47 5.40
C THR A 29 -1.00 1.92 5.73
N SER A 30 -0.34 2.19 6.86
CA SER A 30 -0.02 3.56 7.33
C SER A 30 0.95 4.32 6.42
N ARG A 31 1.75 3.59 5.63
CA ARG A 31 2.79 4.15 4.76
C ARG A 31 2.33 4.36 3.31
N LEU A 32 1.11 3.95 2.97
CA LEU A 32 0.62 4.09 1.61
C LEU A 32 0.21 5.55 1.36
N PRO A 33 0.56 6.15 0.21
CA PRO A 33 0.14 7.51 -0.14
C PRO A 33 -1.34 7.59 -0.52
N PHE A 34 -2.12 6.54 -0.25
CA PHE A 34 -3.55 6.46 -0.48
C PHE A 34 -4.24 5.69 0.64
N ASN A 35 -5.45 6.12 0.98
CA ASN A 35 -6.24 5.52 2.04
C ASN A 35 -6.88 4.21 1.58
N VAL A 36 -6.69 3.15 2.36
CA VAL A 36 -7.24 1.80 2.10
C VAL A 36 -8.26 1.33 3.15
N ARG A 37 -8.62 2.19 4.11
CA ARG A 37 -9.57 1.86 5.20
C ARG A 37 -10.98 1.57 4.67
N ASN A 38 -11.41 2.27 3.62
CA ASN A 38 -12.66 2.01 2.94
C ASN A 38 -12.41 1.18 1.67
N LYS A 39 -12.79 -0.10 1.69
CA LYS A 39 -12.56 -1.04 0.59
C LYS A 39 -13.18 -0.61 -0.74
N TRP A 40 -14.35 0.05 -0.71
CA TRP A 40 -15.03 0.49 -1.93
C TRP A 40 -14.37 1.72 -2.53
N ALA A 41 -14.03 2.70 -1.69
CA ALA A 41 -13.29 3.88 -2.13
C ALA A 41 -11.89 3.49 -2.67
N PHE A 42 -11.24 2.52 -2.04
CA PHE A 42 -9.98 1.97 -2.53
C PHE A 42 -10.14 1.26 -3.87
N ALA A 43 -11.14 0.38 -4.02
CA ALA A 43 -11.40 -0.32 -5.27
C ALA A 43 -11.63 0.67 -6.43
N ILE A 44 -12.42 1.72 -6.22
CA ILE A 44 -12.66 2.76 -7.23
C ILE A 44 -11.34 3.44 -7.61
N LYS A 45 -10.53 3.86 -6.64
CA LYS A 45 -9.22 4.52 -6.90
C LYS A 45 -8.27 3.59 -7.65
N ALA A 46 -8.18 2.33 -7.24
CA ALA A 46 -7.32 1.34 -7.86
C ALA A 46 -7.74 1.06 -9.31
N THR A 47 -9.04 0.86 -9.55
CA THR A 47 -9.59 0.65 -10.90
C THR A 47 -9.34 1.84 -11.80
N LEU A 48 -9.58 3.07 -11.34
CA LEU A 48 -9.32 4.27 -12.14
C LEU A 48 -7.83 4.41 -12.50
N PHE A 49 -6.94 4.22 -11.52
CA PHE A 49 -5.50 4.30 -11.74
C PHE A 49 -5.03 3.30 -12.81
N LEU A 50 -5.48 2.05 -12.70
CA LEU A 50 -5.13 1.00 -13.65
C LEU A 50 -5.78 1.19 -15.02
N ALA A 51 -7.06 1.59 -15.06
CA ALA A 51 -7.79 1.82 -16.31
C ALA A 51 -7.15 2.93 -17.14
N ILE A 52 -6.73 4.04 -16.51
CA ILE A 52 -6.04 5.13 -17.20
C ILE A 52 -4.72 4.64 -17.80
N GLY A 53 -3.90 3.93 -17.03
CA GLY A 53 -2.63 3.38 -17.54
C GLY A 53 -2.82 2.36 -18.65
N PHE A 54 -3.86 1.52 -18.56
CA PHE A 54 -4.19 0.53 -19.57
C PHE A 54 -4.70 1.17 -20.87
N TRP A 55 -5.54 2.22 -20.79
CA TRP A 55 -6.12 2.89 -21.95
C TRP A 55 -5.15 3.84 -22.65
N ALA A 56 -4.17 4.40 -21.93
CA ALA A 56 -3.21 5.37 -22.45
C ALA A 56 -2.58 4.99 -23.82
N PRO A 57 -2.00 3.79 -24.03
CA PRO A 57 -1.41 3.45 -25.32
C PRO A 57 -2.43 3.42 -26.46
N PHE A 58 -3.67 2.97 -26.22
CA PHE A 58 -4.70 2.91 -27.26
C PHE A 58 -5.14 4.31 -27.72
N ILE A 59 -5.31 5.23 -26.78
CA ILE A 59 -5.62 6.64 -27.07
C ILE A 59 -4.48 7.26 -27.89
N VAL A 60 -3.22 6.98 -27.53
CA VAL A 60 -2.06 7.47 -28.28
C VAL A 60 -2.05 6.92 -29.71
N VAL A 61 -2.28 5.62 -29.88
CA VAL A 61 -2.34 4.99 -31.22
C VAL A 61 -3.45 5.61 -32.05
N GLU A 62 -4.66 5.75 -31.50
CA GLU A 62 -5.79 6.37 -32.19
C GLU A 62 -5.47 7.81 -32.63
N TYR A 63 -4.83 8.58 -31.73
CA TYR A 63 -4.38 9.93 -32.05
C TYR A 63 -3.38 9.93 -33.22
N GLN A 64 -2.39 9.03 -33.21
CA GLN A 64 -1.40 8.94 -34.28
C GLN A 64 -2.02 8.52 -35.61
N LEU A 65 -2.97 7.58 -35.62
CA LEU A 65 -3.68 7.15 -36.82
C LEU A 65 -4.52 8.27 -37.42
N ARG A 66 -5.26 9.01 -36.59
CA ARG A 66 -6.03 10.20 -37.02
C ARG A 66 -5.11 11.27 -37.61
N LYS A 67 -3.96 11.50 -36.97
CA LYS A 67 -2.95 12.46 -37.45
C LYS A 67 -2.29 12.02 -38.76
N ALA A 68 -2.03 10.73 -38.95
CA ALA A 68 -1.40 10.22 -40.17
C ALA A 68 -2.34 10.21 -41.39
N ASN A 69 -3.65 10.18 -41.15
CA ASN A 69 -4.69 10.22 -42.18
C ASN A 69 -5.16 11.65 -42.53
N GLN A 70 -4.54 12.68 -41.94
CA GLN A 70 -4.69 14.09 -42.31
C GLN A 70 -3.52 14.51 -43.21
#